data_AF-H3DQV1-F1
#
_entry.id   AF-H3DQV1-F1
#
_cell.length_a   1.000
_cell.length_b   1.000
_cell.length_c   1.000
_cell.angle_alpha   90.00
_cell.angle_beta   90.00
_cell.angle_gamma   90.00
#
_symmetry.space_group_name_H-M   'P 1'
#
loop_
_entity.id
_entity.type
_entity.pdbx_description
1 polymer ?
#
loop_
_entity_poly.entity_id
_entity_poly.type
_entity_poly.pdbx_seq_one_letter_code
_entity_poly.pdbx_strand_id
1 'polypeptide(L)'
;MSDASELPKKEEGALSPELQEQSDDSSEDEAAEDSMLDFLRNLFSRNLGIGTPDKVLDELTLEGVAQYIKSGKCKNIICMVGAGISTSAGIPDFRSPGTGLYANLQKYNLPYPEA
;
A
#
# COMPACT_ATOMS: atom_id res chain seq x y z
N MET A 1 -72.97 44.46 25.50
CA MET A 1 -73.02 44.67 24.04
C MET A 1 -71.77 44.05 23.44
N SER A 2 -71.87 43.52 22.22
CA SER A 2 -70.76 43.21 21.30
C SER A 2 -69.85 44.45 21.09
N ASP A 3 -68.59 44.37 20.63
CA ASP A 3 -68.13 43.72 19.39
C ASP A 3 -66.58 43.54 19.30
N ALA A 4 -66.08 43.08 18.14
CA ALA A 4 -64.71 42.80 17.64
C ALA A 4 -63.56 43.80 17.99
N SER A 5 -62.26 43.57 17.71
CA SER A 5 -61.47 42.51 17.01
C SER A 5 -60.15 42.22 17.80
N GLU A 6 -59.09 41.50 17.39
CA GLU A 6 -58.66 40.84 16.14
C GLU A 6 -57.58 39.75 16.43
N LEU A 7 -57.10 39.02 15.40
CA LEU A 7 -55.96 38.08 15.47
C LEU A 7 -55.12 38.12 14.15
N PRO A 8 -53.84 37.70 14.16
CA PRO A 8 -52.89 37.95 13.06
C PRO A 8 -52.96 36.94 11.91
N LYS A 9 -52.43 37.36 10.74
CA LYS A 9 -52.37 36.61 9.48
C LYS A 9 -51.37 35.45 9.51
N LYS A 10 -51.73 34.33 8.90
CA LYS A 10 -50.79 33.38 8.25
C LYS A 10 -51.50 32.56 7.17
N GLU A 11 -50.73 32.12 6.17
CA GLU A 11 -51.11 31.23 5.04
C GLU A 11 -52.07 31.90 4.04
N GLU A 12 -52.08 31.58 2.73
CA GLU A 12 -51.62 30.39 2.01
C GLU A 12 -50.74 30.71 0.78
N GLY A 13 -50.15 29.67 0.16
CA GLY A 13 -49.41 29.77 -1.11
C GLY A 13 -48.87 28.40 -1.55
N ALA A 14 -49.73 27.56 -2.13
CA ALA A 14 -49.36 26.22 -2.60
C ALA A 14 -48.80 26.24 -4.03
N LEU A 15 -47.80 25.39 -4.31
CA LEU A 15 -47.58 24.64 -5.57
C LEU A 15 -46.24 23.87 -5.50
N SER A 16 -46.29 22.57 -5.79
CA SER A 16 -45.15 21.71 -6.18
C SER A 16 -45.48 21.13 -7.58
N PRO A 17 -44.52 20.56 -8.36
CA PRO A 17 -43.71 19.42 -7.94
C PRO A 17 -42.25 19.35 -8.46
N GLU A 18 -41.53 18.36 -7.93
CA GLU A 18 -40.52 17.50 -8.61
C GLU A 18 -39.41 18.17 -9.46
N LEU A 19 -38.21 18.27 -8.88
CA LEU A 19 -36.97 18.26 -9.65
C LEU A 19 -36.65 16.81 -10.03
N GLN A 20 -36.74 16.49 -11.32
CA GLN A 20 -36.36 15.18 -11.85
C GLN A 20 -34.84 14.98 -11.77
N GLU A 21 -34.43 13.76 -11.46
CA GLU A 21 -33.05 13.31 -11.63
C GLU A 21 -32.66 13.41 -13.11
N GLN A 22 -31.57 14.13 -13.40
CA GLN A 22 -30.97 14.14 -14.71
C GLN A 22 -29.68 13.31 -14.65
N SER A 23 -29.82 12.02 -14.96
CA SER A 23 -28.71 11.11 -15.18
C SER A 23 -28.06 11.42 -16.52
N ASP A 24 -26.94 12.16 -16.52
CA ASP A 24 -26.03 12.15 -17.67
C ASP A 24 -25.12 10.91 -17.56
N ASP A 25 -25.23 10.05 -18.57
CA ASP A 25 -24.44 8.83 -18.75
C ASP A 25 -23.15 9.16 -19.52
N SER A 26 -22.02 9.17 -18.81
CA SER A 26 -20.68 9.28 -19.39
C SER A 26 -19.74 8.24 -18.78
N SER A 27 -20.15 6.98 -18.83
CA SER A 27 -19.42 5.83 -18.26
C SER A 27 -18.14 5.43 -19.03
N GLU A 28 -17.74 6.20 -20.06
CA GLU A 28 -16.55 5.95 -20.88
C GLU A 28 -15.32 6.83 -20.51
N ASP A 29 -15.50 7.92 -19.75
CA ASP A 29 -14.43 8.90 -19.48
C ASP A 29 -13.62 8.67 -18.18
N GLU A 30 -14.14 7.93 -17.18
CA GLU A 30 -13.43 7.73 -15.90
C GLU A 30 -12.05 7.09 -16.07
N ALA A 31 -11.91 6.15 -17.01
CA ALA A 31 -10.62 5.49 -17.29
C ALA A 31 -9.57 6.43 -17.90
N ALA A 32 -10.01 7.50 -18.60
CA ALA A 32 -9.12 8.52 -19.14
C ALA A 32 -8.69 9.50 -18.04
N GLU A 33 -9.60 9.87 -17.14
CA GLU A 33 -9.29 10.71 -15.98
C GLU A 33 -8.34 10.02 -14.99
N ASP A 34 -8.58 8.75 -14.64
CA ASP A 34 -7.68 7.95 -13.79
C ASP A 34 -6.27 7.85 -14.40
N SER A 35 -6.17 7.59 -15.71
CA SER A 35 -4.90 7.54 -16.44
C SER A 35 -4.16 8.89 -16.41
N MET A 36 -4.91 10.01 -16.46
CA MET A 36 -4.33 11.36 -16.38
C MET A 36 -3.90 11.72 -14.95
N LEU A 37 -4.66 11.31 -13.93
CA LEU A 37 -4.30 11.46 -12.53
C LEU A 37 -3.05 10.65 -12.18
N ASP A 38 -2.93 9.41 -12.66
CA ASP A 38 -1.73 8.57 -12.50
C ASP A 38 -0.51 9.16 -13.22
N PHE A 39 -0.70 9.77 -14.40
CA PHE A 39 0.36 10.47 -15.12
C PHE A 39 0.87 11.69 -14.33
N LEU A 40 -0.03 12.53 -13.83
CA LEU A 40 0.31 13.69 -12.99
C LEU A 40 1.00 13.25 -11.69
N ARG A 41 0.48 12.21 -11.02
CA ARG A 41 1.08 11.64 -9.80
C ARG A 41 2.49 11.12 -10.04
N ASN A 42 2.74 10.44 -11.16
CA ASN A 42 4.09 10.05 -11.58
C ASN A 42 5.00 11.26 -11.85
N LEU A 43 4.50 12.30 -12.51
CA LEU A 43 5.27 13.50 -12.84
C LEU A 43 5.71 14.27 -11.59
N PHE A 44 4.80 14.48 -10.63
CA PHE A 44 5.10 15.15 -9.36
C PHE A 44 6.04 14.31 -8.47
N SER A 45 5.82 13.00 -8.40
CA SER A 45 6.67 12.09 -7.61
C SER A 45 8.12 12.06 -8.12
N ARG A 46 8.33 12.08 -9.44
CA ARG A 46 9.67 12.01 -10.05
C ARG A 46 10.43 13.34 -10.02
N ASN A 47 9.77 14.47 -10.23
CA ASN A 47 10.46 15.76 -10.39
C ASN A 47 10.49 16.62 -9.11
N LEU A 48 9.47 16.53 -8.25
CA LEU A 48 9.38 17.36 -7.04
C LEU A 48 9.57 16.55 -5.75
N GLY A 49 9.55 15.22 -5.82
CA GLY A 49 9.54 14.35 -4.62
C GLY A 49 8.26 14.50 -3.78
N ILE A 50 7.23 15.13 -4.32
CA ILE A 50 5.94 15.35 -3.66
C ILE A 50 5.03 14.18 -4.02
N GLY A 51 4.97 13.21 -3.11
CA GLY A 51 4.12 12.03 -3.21
C GLY A 51 4.39 11.08 -2.05
N THR A 52 3.39 10.30 -1.65
CA THR A 52 3.66 9.09 -0.85
C THR A 52 4.38 8.08 -1.75
N PRO A 53 5.42 7.38 -1.26
CA PRO A 53 6.14 6.41 -2.07
C PRO A 53 5.17 5.33 -2.55
N ASP A 54 5.22 5.03 -3.85
CA ASP A 54 4.34 4.01 -4.44
C ASP A 54 4.50 2.68 -3.72
N LYS A 55 3.37 2.11 -3.31
CA LYS A 55 3.32 0.83 -2.62
C LYS A 55 3.61 -0.28 -3.64
N VAL A 56 4.86 -0.74 -3.69
CA VAL A 56 5.31 -1.77 -4.65
C VAL A 56 4.69 -3.14 -4.36
N LEU A 57 4.47 -3.46 -3.09
CA LEU A 57 3.84 -4.70 -2.63
C LEU A 57 2.47 -4.38 -2.02
N ASP A 58 1.42 -5.06 -2.50
CA ASP A 58 0.05 -4.90 -1.99
C ASP A 58 -0.03 -5.27 -0.50
N GLU A 59 0.79 -6.23 -0.06
CA GLU A 59 0.96 -6.63 1.34
C GLU A 59 2.42 -6.95 1.67
N LEU A 60 2.84 -6.73 2.91
CA LEU A 60 4.18 -7.10 3.40
C LEU A 60 4.22 -8.56 3.91
N THR A 61 3.69 -9.45 3.07
CA THR A 61 3.54 -10.90 3.31
C THR A 61 4.33 -11.69 2.28
N LEU A 62 4.57 -12.98 2.53
CA LEU A 62 5.23 -13.86 1.53
C LEU A 62 4.34 -14.00 0.29
N GLU A 63 3.03 -14.02 0.51
CA GLU A 63 1.97 -14.01 -0.49
C GLU A 63 2.05 -12.74 -1.34
N GLY A 64 2.17 -11.56 -0.73
CA GLY A 64 2.35 -10.28 -1.43
C GLY A 64 3.60 -10.25 -2.32
N VAL A 65 4.74 -10.76 -1.81
CA VAL A 65 5.97 -10.92 -2.62
C VAL A 65 5.74 -11.89 -3.79
N ALA A 66 5.07 -13.02 -3.55
CA ALA A 66 4.77 -14.00 -4.59
C ALA A 66 3.81 -13.44 -5.67
N GLN A 67 2.81 -12.63 -5.30
CA GLN A 67 1.95 -11.94 -6.26
C GLN A 67 2.74 -10.92 -7.09
N TYR A 68 3.60 -10.13 -6.45
CA TYR A 68 4.44 -9.16 -7.15
C TYR A 68 5.37 -9.82 -8.18
N ILE A 69 5.97 -10.98 -7.84
CA ILE A 69 6.76 -11.78 -8.79
C ILE A 69 5.90 -12.27 -9.96
N LYS A 70 4.73 -12.87 -9.68
CA LYS A 70 3.81 -13.37 -10.72
C LYS A 70 3.21 -12.28 -11.61
N SER A 71 3.13 -11.04 -11.14
CA SER A 71 2.51 -9.92 -11.87
C SER A 71 3.25 -9.48 -13.14
N GLY A 72 4.47 -9.97 -13.38
CA GLY A 72 5.33 -9.54 -14.50
C GLY A 72 5.97 -8.15 -14.31
N LYS A 73 5.63 -7.43 -13.23
CA LYS A 73 6.31 -6.18 -12.83
C LYS A 73 7.75 -6.46 -12.36
N CYS A 74 7.96 -7.56 -11.63
CA CYS A 74 9.29 -8.01 -11.20
C CYS A 74 10.00 -8.80 -12.32
N LYS A 75 10.95 -8.16 -13.01
CA LYS A 75 11.67 -8.77 -14.15
C LYS A 75 13.07 -9.28 -13.84
N ASN A 76 13.72 -8.70 -12.82
CA ASN A 76 15.10 -9.02 -12.44
C ASN A 76 15.11 -9.33 -10.94
N ILE A 77 15.53 -10.55 -10.57
CA ILE A 77 15.59 -11.01 -9.18
C ILE A 77 17.06 -11.28 -8.84
N ILE A 78 17.53 -10.65 -7.76
CA ILE A 78 18.91 -10.81 -7.26
C ILE A 78 18.83 -11.54 -5.91
N CYS A 79 19.45 -12.71 -5.82
CA CYS A 79 19.53 -13.48 -4.58
C CYS A 79 20.86 -13.20 -3.87
N MET A 80 20.81 -12.47 -2.76
CA MET A 80 21.96 -12.34 -1.84
C MET A 80 21.86 -13.43 -0.77
N VAL A 81 22.86 -14.32 -0.72
CA VAL A 81 22.85 -15.49 0.17
C VAL A 81 24.12 -15.53 1.04
N GLY A 82 24.01 -16.19 2.19
CA GLY A 82 25.12 -16.48 3.09
C GLY A 82 25.07 -17.93 3.59
N ALA A 83 25.99 -18.33 4.47
CA ALA A 83 26.15 -19.72 4.91
C ALA A 83 24.87 -20.41 5.42
N GLY A 84 23.90 -19.64 5.94
CA GLY A 84 22.61 -20.14 6.43
C GLY A 84 21.87 -21.07 5.45
N ILE A 85 21.96 -20.83 4.14
CA ILE A 85 21.27 -21.68 3.14
C ILE A 85 21.81 -23.11 3.06
N SER A 86 23.04 -23.34 3.53
CA SER A 86 23.73 -24.64 3.48
C SER A 86 23.64 -25.42 4.81
N THR A 87 23.02 -24.84 5.84
CA THR A 87 22.90 -25.47 7.17
C THR A 87 22.09 -26.76 7.14
N SER A 88 21.05 -26.83 6.31
CA SER A 88 20.26 -28.05 6.05
C SER A 88 21.06 -29.16 5.35
N ALA A 89 22.16 -28.83 4.67
CA ALA A 89 23.10 -29.79 4.09
C ALA A 89 24.21 -30.22 5.08
N GLY A 90 24.12 -29.82 6.35
CA GLY A 90 25.09 -30.16 7.40
C GLY A 90 26.35 -29.29 7.42
N ILE A 91 26.43 -28.24 6.59
CA ILE A 91 27.53 -27.26 6.63
C ILE A 91 27.15 -26.19 7.66
N PRO A 92 27.86 -26.08 8.80
CA PRO A 92 27.52 -25.09 9.82
C PRO A 92 27.68 -23.67 9.27
N ASP A 93 26.84 -22.74 9.74
CA ASP A 93 27.11 -21.33 9.57
C ASP A 93 28.21 -20.86 10.54
N PHE A 94 28.50 -19.56 10.58
CA PHE A 94 29.50 -19.01 11.49
C PHE A 94 28.97 -18.66 12.89
N ARG A 95 27.68 -18.31 13.02
CA ARG A 95 27.15 -17.47 14.10
C ARG A 95 25.97 -18.05 14.88
N SER A 96 25.41 -19.18 14.46
CA SER A 96 24.33 -19.86 15.19
C SER A 96 24.82 -20.31 16.58
N PRO A 97 24.09 -20.03 17.68
CA PRO A 97 24.48 -20.47 19.00
C PRO A 97 24.60 -22.00 19.11
N GLY A 98 25.71 -22.48 19.67
CA GLY A 98 26.00 -23.91 19.87
C GLY A 98 26.39 -24.69 18.61
N THR A 99 25.80 -24.39 17.44
CA THR A 99 26.05 -25.14 16.18
C THR A 99 26.95 -24.41 15.19
N GLY A 100 27.02 -23.07 15.27
CA GLY A 100 27.84 -22.25 14.38
C GLY A 100 29.34 -22.39 14.67
N LEU A 101 30.17 -22.11 13.66
CA LEU A 101 31.61 -22.31 13.71
C LEU A 101 32.26 -21.59 14.88
N TYR A 102 31.99 -20.29 15.09
CA TYR A 102 32.62 -19.50 16.14
C TYR A 102 32.35 -20.03 17.56
N ALA A 103 31.23 -20.71 17.78
CA ALA A 103 30.91 -21.34 19.07
C ALA A 103 31.70 -22.65 19.33
N ASN A 104 32.43 -23.16 18.32
CA ASN A 104 33.06 -24.49 18.31
C ASN A 104 34.57 -24.46 18.00
N LEU A 105 35.20 -23.28 18.05
CA LEU A 105 36.63 -23.11 17.74
C LEU A 105 37.58 -23.32 18.92
N GLN A 106 37.11 -23.67 20.13
CA GLN A 106 37.95 -23.77 21.34
C GLN A 106 39.17 -24.70 21.14
N LYS A 107 38.98 -25.80 20.40
CA LYS A 107 40.04 -26.78 20.07
C LYS A 107 41.21 -26.23 19.25
N TYR A 108 41.06 -25.07 18.61
CA TYR A 108 42.10 -24.44 17.78
C TYR A 108 42.94 -23.40 18.54
N ASN A 109 42.60 -23.11 19.81
CA ASN A 109 43.35 -22.21 20.68
C ASN A 109 43.64 -20.82 20.05
N LEU A 110 42.66 -20.29 19.32
CA LEU A 110 42.71 -18.98 18.68
C LEU A 110 42.55 -17.85 19.73
N PRO A 111 43.14 -16.65 19.50
CA PRO A 111 43.00 -15.53 20.43
C PRO A 111 41.56 -14.99 20.48
N TYR A 112 40.81 -15.10 19.38
CA TYR A 112 39.38 -14.84 19.26
C TYR A 112 38.82 -15.67 18.07
N PRO A 113 37.49 -15.92 17.99
CA PRO A 113 36.91 -16.80 16.97
C PRO A 113 37.08 -16.34 15.51
N GLU A 114 37.27 -15.05 15.28
CA GLU A 114 37.39 -14.40 13.96
C GLU A 114 38.85 -14.17 13.50
N ALA A 115 39.83 -14.71 14.23
CA ALA A 115 41.27 -14.43 14.07
C ALA A 115 41.96 -15.12 12.87
#